data_AF-E0WF60-F1
#
_entry.id   AF-E0WF60-F1
#
_cell.length_a   1.000
_cell.length_b   1.000
_cell.length_c   1.000
_cell.angle_alpha   90.00
_cell.angle_beta   90.00
_cell.angle_gamma   90.00
#
_symmetry.space_group_name_H-M   'P 1'
#
loop_
_entity.id
_entity.type
_entity.pdbx_description
1 polymer ?
#
loop_
_entity_poly.entity_id
_entity_poly.type
_entity_poly.pdbx_seq_one_letter_code
_entity_poly.pdbx_strand_id
1 'polypeptide(L)'
;FILSSISILISVAFYTIMERKFLSYIQIRKGPNKVGFLGILQPFSDAIKLFNKNLTSSETMNFFMIYLTPMLAMLIPIILISIMPFNFYSMFDNKHSILLIFILSSLSVYFVLLIGWSANSKYCHLGAIRSVAQMISYEVSFFLIILFIAIISNSYTFTQISESQNLLFFLWGNSILFIIWLTSCLAETNRSPFDFA
;
A
#
# COMPACT_ATOMS: atom_id res chain seq x y z
N PHE A 1 -13.07 -9.54 -10.50
CA PHE A 1 -12.68 -8.17 -10.16
C PHE A 1 -13.55 -7.52 -9.07
N ILE A 2 -14.87 -7.37 -9.26
CA ILE A 2 -15.73 -6.68 -8.26
C ILE A 2 -15.78 -7.45 -6.93
N LEU A 3 -15.98 -8.77 -6.96
CA LEU A 3 -15.98 -9.58 -5.74
C LEU A 3 -14.63 -9.52 -5.00
N SER A 4 -13.52 -9.57 -5.74
CA SER A 4 -12.17 -9.50 -5.19
C SER A 4 -11.83 -8.12 -4.62
N SER A 5 -12.34 -7.03 -5.21
CA SER A 5 -12.13 -5.69 -4.65
C SER A 5 -12.94 -5.49 -3.36
N ILE A 6 -14.18 -5.99 -3.30
CA ILE A 6 -15.00 -5.93 -2.07
C ILE A 6 -14.35 -6.73 -0.94
N SER A 7 -13.87 -7.94 -1.21
CA SER A 7 -13.23 -8.76 -0.18
C SER A 7 -11.96 -8.12 0.38
N ILE A 8 -11.19 -7.42 -0.47
CA ILE A 8 -9.97 -6.70 -0.05
C ILE A 8 -10.31 -5.45 0.76
N LEU A 9 -11.35 -4.69 0.42
CA LEU A 9 -11.78 -3.56 1.27
C LEU A 9 -12.22 -4.02 2.66
N ILE A 10 -12.90 -5.17 2.75
CA ILE A 10 -13.27 -5.78 4.03
C ILE A 10 -12.02 -6.24 4.80
N SER A 11 -11.05 -6.85 4.12
CA SER A 11 -9.81 -7.31 4.77
C SER A 11 -8.99 -6.13 5.31
N VAL A 12 -8.91 -5.01 4.58
CA VAL A 12 -8.24 -3.78 5.04
C VAL A 12 -8.92 -3.23 6.31
N ALA A 13 -10.25 -3.23 6.37
CA ALA A 13 -10.97 -2.79 7.57
C ALA A 13 -10.58 -3.63 8.80
N PHE A 14 -10.54 -4.95 8.68
CA PHE A 14 -10.11 -5.83 9.78
C PHE A 14 -8.62 -5.76 10.09
N TYR A 15 -7.78 -5.49 9.08
CA TYR A 15 -6.35 -5.30 9.27
C TYR A 15 -6.06 -4.16 10.27
N THR A 16 -6.85 -3.08 10.27
CA THR A 16 -6.70 -1.99 11.26
C THR A 16 -6.91 -2.44 12.71
N ILE A 17 -7.84 -3.39 12.97
CA ILE A 17 -8.01 -3.96 14.32
C ILE A 17 -6.83 -4.86 14.67
N MET A 18 -6.41 -5.69 13.72
CA MET A 18 -5.31 -6.63 13.90
C MET A 18 -4.04 -5.88 14.28
N GLU A 19 -3.71 -4.79 13.57
CA GLU A 19 -2.59 -3.91 13.87
C GLU A 19 -2.69 -3.34 15.30
N ARG A 20 -3.84 -2.75 15.68
CA ARG A 20 -4.05 -2.18 17.02
C ARG A 20 -3.93 -3.23 18.13
N LYS A 21 -4.44 -4.44 17.92
CA LYS A 21 -4.36 -5.53 18.89
C LYS A 21 -2.93 -6.06 19.02
N PHE A 22 -2.24 -6.29 17.90
CA PHE A 22 -0.87 -6.78 17.91
C PHE A 22 0.07 -5.81 18.64
N LEU A 23 -0.01 -4.51 18.31
CA LEU A 23 0.75 -3.46 19.01
C LEU A 23 0.40 -3.38 20.50
N SER A 24 -0.87 -3.56 20.86
CA SER A 24 -1.29 -3.55 22.26
C SER A 24 -0.68 -4.71 23.05
N TYR A 25 -0.62 -5.91 22.45
CA TYR A 25 -0.04 -7.08 23.11
C TYR A 25 1.47 -6.95 23.30
N ILE A 26 2.19 -6.40 22.31
CA ILE A 26 3.63 -6.07 22.47
C ILE A 26 3.85 -5.09 23.63
N GLN A 27 2.97 -4.10 23.76
CA GLN A 27 3.04 -3.07 24.80
C GLN A 27 2.41 -3.50 26.14
N ILE A 28 2.03 -4.77 26.30
CA ILE A 28 1.43 -5.31 27.54
C ILE A 28 0.16 -4.52 27.95
N ARG A 29 -0.64 -4.08 26.97
CA ARG A 29 -1.95 -3.45 27.20
C ARG A 29 -3.03 -4.14 26.36
N LYS A 30 -4.29 -4.06 26.80
CA LYS A 30 -5.40 -4.60 26.02
C LYS A 30 -5.76 -3.64 24.88
N GLY A 31 -5.85 -4.18 23.68
CA GLY A 31 -6.35 -3.47 22.50
C GLY A 31 -7.86 -3.17 22.59
N PRO A 32 -8.46 -2.71 21.48
CA PRO A 32 -9.90 -2.42 21.43
C PRO A 32 -10.70 -3.71 21.73
N ASN A 33 -11.34 -3.74 22.91
CA ASN A 33 -12.13 -4.88 23.39
C ASN A 33 -13.59 -4.51 23.72
N LYS A 34 -13.96 -3.22 23.71
CA LYS A 34 -15.28 -2.73 24.17
C LYS A 34 -16.35 -2.73 23.07
N VAL A 35 -15.97 -2.46 21.81
CA VAL A 35 -16.94 -2.30 20.71
C VAL A 35 -17.34 -3.67 20.14
N GLY A 36 -18.49 -4.18 20.56
CA GLY A 36 -18.99 -5.51 20.17
C GLY A 36 -18.22 -6.67 20.82
N PHE A 37 -18.41 -7.88 20.31
CA PHE A 37 -17.69 -9.06 20.80
C PHE A 37 -16.19 -8.95 20.47
N LEU A 38 -15.34 -8.93 21.50
CA LEU A 38 -13.87 -8.82 21.38
C LEU A 38 -13.39 -7.62 20.53
N GLY A 39 -14.18 -6.56 20.34
CA GLY A 39 -13.75 -5.42 19.51
C GLY A 39 -13.86 -5.62 17.99
N ILE A 40 -14.51 -6.67 17.49
CA ILE A 40 -14.62 -6.97 16.05
C ILE A 40 -15.32 -5.85 15.28
N LEU A 41 -16.28 -5.16 15.92
CA LEU A 41 -17.05 -4.09 15.28
C LEU A 41 -16.35 -2.72 15.28
N GLN A 42 -15.09 -2.64 15.74
CA GLN A 42 -14.35 -1.37 15.83
C GLN A 42 -14.23 -0.61 14.48
N PRO A 43 -13.89 -1.25 13.33
CA PRO A 43 -13.71 -0.53 12.07
C PRO A 43 -15.01 0.08 11.57
N PHE A 44 -16.13 -0.61 11.79
CA PHE A 44 -17.45 -0.07 11.47
C PHE A 44 -17.78 1.15 12.34
N SER A 45 -17.44 1.12 13.63
CA SER A 45 -17.64 2.28 14.50
C SER A 45 -16.76 3.48 14.11
N ASP A 46 -15.50 3.23 13.71
CA ASP A 46 -14.57 4.27 13.26
C ASP A 46 -15.07 4.87 11.91
N ALA A 47 -15.59 4.04 11.00
CA ALA A 47 -16.18 4.50 9.74
C ALA A 47 -17.43 5.37 9.97
N ILE A 48 -18.39 4.91 10.78
CA ILE A 48 -19.61 5.68 11.11
C ILE A 48 -19.25 7.01 11.76
N LYS A 49 -18.24 7.01 12.64
CA LYS A 49 -17.73 8.23 13.27
C LYS A 49 -17.19 9.23 12.24
N LEU A 50 -16.46 8.75 11.22
CA LEU A 50 -15.93 9.62 10.16
C LEU A 50 -17.05 10.14 9.24
N PHE A 51 -18.07 9.33 8.92
CA PHE A 51 -19.22 9.77 8.13
C PHE A 51 -20.07 10.85 8.81
N ASN A 52 -20.18 10.79 10.14
CA ASN A 52 -20.93 11.78 10.91
C ASN A 52 -20.15 13.08 11.19
N LYS A 53 -18.86 13.15 10.83
CA LYS A 53 -18.04 14.32 11.12
C LYS A 53 -18.23 15.38 10.05
N ASN A 54 -18.50 16.62 10.47
CA ASN A 54 -18.60 17.76 9.55
C ASN A 54 -17.26 17.98 8.82
N LEU A 55 -17.33 18.18 7.51
CA LEU A 55 -16.18 18.53 6.69
C LEU A 55 -15.80 19.99 6.95
N THR A 56 -14.65 20.23 7.55
CA THR A 56 -14.08 21.57 7.75
C THR A 56 -13.11 21.89 6.62
N SER A 57 -13.52 22.70 5.67
CA SER A 57 -12.64 23.23 4.62
C SER A 57 -12.03 24.57 5.04
N SER A 58 -10.73 24.74 4.87
CA SER A 58 -10.08 26.06 4.96
C SER A 58 -10.22 26.84 3.65
N GLU A 59 -10.30 28.17 3.74
CA GLU A 59 -10.55 29.05 2.58
C GLU A 59 -9.41 29.05 1.55
N THR A 60 -8.18 28.76 1.98
CA THR A 60 -6.99 28.80 1.11
C THR A 60 -6.81 27.55 0.24
N MET A 61 -7.69 26.56 0.38
CA MET A 61 -7.51 25.22 -0.17
C MET A 61 -8.08 25.09 -1.59
N ASN A 62 -7.41 24.31 -2.43
CA ASN A 62 -7.94 23.93 -3.74
C ASN A 62 -9.00 22.83 -3.59
N PHE A 63 -10.27 23.20 -3.46
CA PHE A 63 -11.40 22.29 -3.23
C PHE A 63 -11.47 21.12 -4.20
N PHE A 64 -11.37 21.38 -5.52
CA PHE A 64 -11.46 20.34 -6.54
C PHE A 64 -10.36 19.28 -6.39
N MET A 65 -9.12 19.72 -6.16
CA MET A 65 -7.98 18.81 -6.03
C MET A 65 -8.03 18.01 -4.73
N ILE A 66 -8.44 18.62 -3.61
CA ILE A 66 -8.53 17.92 -2.31
C ILE A 66 -9.51 16.76 -2.31
N TYR A 67 -10.62 16.86 -3.06
CA TYR A 67 -11.57 15.75 -3.14
C TYR A 67 -11.17 14.70 -4.18
N LEU A 68 -10.53 15.10 -5.28
CA LEU A 68 -10.12 14.15 -6.32
C LEU A 68 -8.85 13.38 -6.00
N THR A 69 -7.86 14.00 -5.37
CA THR A 69 -6.55 13.34 -5.16
C THR A 69 -6.62 12.12 -4.23
N PRO A 70 -7.41 12.09 -3.12
CA PRO A 70 -7.55 10.89 -2.31
C PRO A 70 -8.31 9.78 -3.06
N MET A 71 -9.27 10.13 -3.92
CA MET A 71 -9.95 9.17 -4.78
C MET A 71 -8.97 8.52 -5.75
N LEU A 72 -8.13 9.32 -6.43
CA LEU A 72 -7.11 8.81 -7.35
C LEU A 72 -6.07 7.93 -6.64
N ALA A 73 -5.63 8.33 -5.44
CA ALA A 73 -4.72 7.53 -4.63
C ALA A 73 -5.30 6.15 -4.27
N MET A 74 -6.60 6.07 -3.97
CA MET A 74 -7.28 4.80 -3.68
C MET A 74 -7.52 3.94 -4.93
N LEU A 75 -7.52 4.51 -6.15
CA LEU A 75 -7.73 3.75 -7.37
C LEU A 75 -6.53 2.86 -7.72
N ILE A 76 -5.29 3.30 -7.47
CA ILE A 76 -4.08 2.51 -7.75
C ILE A 76 -4.12 1.12 -7.09
N PRO A 77 -4.30 0.98 -5.76
CA PRO A 77 -4.32 -0.32 -5.13
C PRO A 77 -5.49 -1.18 -5.59
N ILE A 78 -6.63 -0.58 -5.98
CA ILE A 78 -7.77 -1.34 -6.54
C ILE A 78 -7.42 -1.91 -7.92
N ILE A 79 -6.68 -1.18 -8.76
CA ILE A 79 -6.22 -1.66 -10.07
C ILE A 79 -5.18 -2.77 -9.91
N LEU A 80 -4.26 -2.67 -8.94
CA LEU A 80 -3.25 -3.68 -8.65
C LEU A 80 -3.85 -5.08 -8.39
N ILE A 81 -5.06 -5.16 -7.84
CA ILE A 81 -5.78 -6.42 -7.59
C ILE A 81 -6.01 -7.22 -8.87
N SER A 82 -6.21 -6.55 -10.01
CA SER A 82 -6.45 -7.25 -11.28
C SER A 82 -5.22 -7.99 -11.82
N ILE A 83 -4.02 -7.54 -11.42
CA ILE A 83 -2.74 -8.04 -11.91
C ILE A 83 -2.26 -9.22 -11.06
N MET A 84 -2.54 -9.20 -9.76
CA MET A 84 -2.13 -10.26 -8.84
C MET A 84 -2.83 -11.59 -9.16
N PRO A 85 -2.10 -12.69 -9.41
CA PRO A 85 -2.72 -14.00 -9.58
C PRO A 85 -3.12 -14.57 -8.22
N PHE A 86 -4.42 -14.61 -7.94
CA PHE A 86 -4.95 -15.33 -6.76
C PHE A 86 -5.04 -16.84 -6.98
N ASN A 87 -5.04 -17.28 -8.23
CA ASN A 87 -5.04 -18.68 -8.65
C ASN A 87 -4.17 -18.80 -9.92
N PHE A 88 -4.14 -19.97 -10.57
CA PHE A 88 -3.32 -20.25 -11.76
C PHE A 88 -3.34 -19.16 -12.85
N TYR A 89 -4.46 -18.43 -12.99
CA TYR A 89 -4.57 -17.32 -13.94
C TYR A 89 -4.88 -16.01 -13.23
N SER A 90 -4.19 -14.94 -13.64
CA SER A 90 -4.52 -13.57 -13.27
C SER A 90 -5.81 -13.13 -13.96
N MET A 91 -6.50 -12.14 -13.38
CA MET A 91 -7.70 -11.55 -13.98
C MET A 91 -7.35 -10.74 -15.24
N PHE A 92 -6.17 -10.12 -15.25
CA PHE A 92 -5.59 -9.44 -16.39
C PHE A 92 -4.35 -10.21 -16.84
N ASP A 93 -4.41 -10.81 -18.03
CA ASP A 93 -3.28 -11.52 -18.62
C ASP A 93 -2.37 -10.53 -19.36
N ASN A 94 -1.22 -10.25 -18.77
CA ASN A 94 -0.19 -9.41 -19.36
C ASN A 94 1.17 -10.09 -19.22
N LYS A 95 1.88 -10.19 -20.35
CA LYS A 95 3.25 -10.71 -20.43
C LYS A 95 4.24 -9.96 -19.54
N HIS A 96 3.97 -8.68 -19.27
CA HIS A 96 4.82 -7.81 -18.45
C HIS A 96 4.17 -7.41 -17.12
N SER A 97 3.57 -8.38 -16.43
CA SER A 97 2.78 -8.14 -15.22
C SER A 97 3.54 -7.43 -14.09
N ILE A 98 4.80 -7.81 -13.80
CA ILE A 98 5.58 -7.17 -12.73
C ILE A 98 5.97 -5.74 -13.07
N LEU A 99 6.35 -5.49 -14.33
CA LEU A 99 6.65 -4.14 -14.80
C LEU A 99 5.43 -3.22 -14.67
N LEU A 100 4.22 -3.76 -14.85
CA LEU A 100 2.99 -3.00 -14.65
C LEU A 100 2.82 -2.60 -13.17
N ILE A 101 3.13 -3.47 -12.21
CA ILE A 101 3.12 -3.10 -10.78
C ILE A 101 4.07 -1.94 -10.53
N PHE A 102 5.28 -1.97 -11.11
CA PHE A 102 6.25 -0.89 -10.98
C PHE A 102 5.76 0.44 -11.58
N ILE A 103 5.08 0.41 -12.72
CA ILE A 103 4.48 1.61 -13.30
C ILE A 103 3.39 2.17 -12.37
N LEU A 104 2.55 1.30 -11.80
CA LEU A 104 1.49 1.71 -10.87
C LEU A 104 2.04 2.26 -9.55
N SER A 105 3.14 1.71 -9.02
CA SER A 105 3.81 2.29 -7.84
C SER A 105 4.36 3.68 -8.13
N SER A 106 5.00 3.88 -9.30
CA SER A 106 5.51 5.20 -9.70
C SER A 106 4.41 6.27 -9.81
N LEU A 107 3.21 5.87 -10.24
CA LEU A 107 2.05 6.77 -10.33
C LEU A 107 1.55 7.23 -8.95
N SER A 108 1.73 6.41 -7.91
CA SER A 108 1.27 6.73 -6.55
C SER A 108 2.00 7.92 -5.93
N VAL A 109 3.29 8.07 -6.26
CA VAL A 109 4.15 9.18 -5.80
C VAL A 109 3.59 10.53 -6.26
N TYR A 110 3.07 10.61 -7.49
CA TYR A 110 2.48 11.84 -8.02
C TYR A 110 1.23 12.25 -7.23
N PHE A 111 0.40 11.30 -6.81
CA PHE A 111 -0.79 11.63 -6.02
C PHE A 111 -0.44 12.15 -4.63
N VAL A 112 0.61 11.64 -3.99
CA VAL A 112 1.09 12.18 -2.70
C VAL A 112 1.55 13.64 -2.86
N LEU A 113 2.27 13.96 -3.93
CA LEU A 113 2.69 15.33 -4.22
C LEU A 113 1.48 16.25 -4.47
N LEU A 114 0.48 15.78 -5.21
CA LEU A 114 -0.74 16.54 -5.48
C LEU A 114 -1.56 16.81 -4.21
N ILE A 115 -1.64 15.85 -3.28
CA ILE A 115 -2.28 16.04 -1.97
C ILE A 115 -1.58 17.18 -1.21
N GLY A 116 -0.25 17.15 -1.11
CA GLY A 116 0.53 18.19 -0.44
C GLY A 116 0.37 19.58 -1.04
N TRP A 117 0.31 19.67 -2.38
CA TRP A 117 0.12 20.93 -3.09
C TRP A 117 -1.30 21.49 -2.92
N SER A 118 -2.32 20.63 -2.95
CA SER A 118 -3.73 21.05 -2.84
C SER A 118 -4.09 21.73 -1.51
N ALA A 119 -3.32 21.45 -0.46
CA ALA A 119 -3.48 22.01 0.88
C ALA A 119 -2.93 23.45 1.06
N ASN A 120 -2.27 24.01 0.04
CA ASN A 120 -1.80 25.41 -0.01
C ASN A 120 -1.18 25.97 1.29
N SER A 121 -0.44 25.15 2.04
CA SER A 121 0.24 25.53 3.26
C SER A 121 1.70 25.10 3.20
N LYS A 122 2.61 25.98 3.63
CA LYS A 122 4.07 25.75 3.50
C LYS A 122 4.50 24.46 4.20
N TYR A 123 3.92 24.15 5.36
CA TYR A 123 4.25 22.95 6.12
C TYR A 123 3.79 21.66 5.41
N CYS A 124 2.56 21.63 4.91
CA CYS A 124 2.05 20.46 4.18
C CYS A 124 2.85 20.20 2.90
N HIS A 125 3.21 21.27 2.17
CA HIS A 125 4.00 21.12 0.97
C HIS A 125 5.42 20.60 1.26
N LEU A 126 6.09 21.10 2.31
CA LEU A 126 7.40 20.60 2.73
C LEU A 126 7.36 19.14 3.18
N GLY A 127 6.34 18.73 3.93
CA GLY A 127 6.14 17.33 4.33
C GLY A 127 5.93 16.41 3.12
N ALA A 128 5.09 16.83 2.16
CA ALA A 128 4.88 16.07 0.94
C ALA A 128 6.17 15.90 0.11
N ILE A 129 6.97 16.96 -0.05
CA ILE A 129 8.27 16.86 -0.75
C ILE A 129 9.20 15.86 -0.05
N ARG A 130 9.24 15.86 1.29
CA ARG A 130 10.05 14.90 2.06
C ARG A 130 9.59 13.46 1.84
N SER A 131 8.28 13.20 1.90
CA SER A 131 7.72 11.86 1.63
C SER A 131 8.01 11.41 0.19
N VAL A 132 7.92 12.31 -0.78
CA VAL A 132 8.17 12.02 -2.20
C VAL A 132 9.64 11.69 -2.42
N ALA A 133 10.56 12.45 -1.83
CA ALA A 133 11.99 12.17 -1.91
C ALA A 133 12.33 10.79 -1.33
N GLN A 134 11.69 10.41 -0.22
CA GLN A 134 11.83 9.07 0.36
C GLN A 134 11.30 7.99 -0.60
N MET A 135 10.06 8.10 -1.07
CA MET A 135 9.46 7.08 -1.95
C MET A 135 10.29 6.86 -3.23
N ILE A 136 10.72 7.93 -3.91
CA ILE A 136 11.53 7.84 -5.13
C ILE A 136 12.88 7.15 -4.85
N SER A 137 13.52 7.45 -3.71
CA SER A 137 14.81 6.85 -3.37
C SER A 137 14.72 5.32 -3.19
N TYR A 138 13.64 4.84 -2.60
CA TYR A 138 13.42 3.41 -2.38
C TYR A 138 12.80 2.71 -3.59
N GLU A 139 12.14 3.42 -4.48
CA GLU A 139 11.63 2.88 -5.75
C GLU A 139 12.76 2.34 -6.64
N VAL A 140 13.91 3.03 -6.69
CA VAL A 140 15.09 2.54 -7.44
C VAL A 140 15.59 1.22 -6.86
N SER A 141 15.63 1.10 -5.53
CA SER A 141 16.03 -0.16 -4.87
C SER A 141 15.03 -1.30 -5.17
N PHE A 142 13.73 -0.99 -5.18
CA PHE A 142 12.67 -1.94 -5.49
C PHE A 142 12.76 -2.44 -6.94
N PHE A 143 13.07 -1.55 -7.89
CA PHE A 143 13.30 -1.90 -9.29
C PHE A 143 14.45 -2.91 -9.46
N LEU A 144 15.59 -2.68 -8.78
CA LEU A 144 16.74 -3.59 -8.87
C LEU A 144 16.41 -4.98 -8.32
N ILE A 145 15.63 -5.08 -7.25
CA ILE A 145 15.19 -6.35 -6.67
C ILE A 145 14.25 -7.09 -7.64
N ILE A 146 13.29 -6.36 -8.22
CA ILE A 146 12.40 -6.91 -9.25
C ILE A 146 13.20 -7.48 -10.42
N LEU A 147 14.20 -6.73 -10.90
CA LEU A 147 15.03 -7.14 -12.03
C LEU A 147 15.80 -8.42 -11.70
N PHE A 148 16.36 -8.53 -10.49
CA PHE A 148 17.02 -9.76 -10.05
C PHE A 148 16.08 -10.97 -10.03
N ILE A 149 14.85 -10.80 -9.52
CA ILE A 149 13.83 -11.87 -9.52
C ILE A 149 13.47 -12.28 -10.95
N ALA A 150 13.31 -11.31 -11.86
CA ALA A 150 12.98 -11.57 -13.26
C ALA A 150 14.10 -12.34 -13.99
N ILE A 151 15.38 -12.12 -13.62
CA ILE A 151 16.50 -12.90 -14.16
C ILE A 151 16.43 -14.35 -13.69
N ILE A 152 16.12 -14.61 -12.41
CA ILE A 152 16.02 -15.98 -11.89
C ILE A 152 14.89 -16.75 -12.58
N SER A 153 13.74 -16.10 -12.82
CA SER A 153 12.57 -16.72 -13.46
C SER A 153 12.59 -16.70 -14.98
N ASN A 154 13.57 -16.03 -15.61
CA ASN A 154 13.64 -15.75 -17.05
C ASN A 154 12.36 -15.15 -17.65
N SER A 155 11.53 -14.50 -16.84
CA SER A 155 10.19 -14.05 -17.24
C SER A 155 9.67 -12.90 -16.38
N TYR A 156 8.80 -12.07 -16.96
CA TYR A 156 8.13 -10.94 -16.28
C TYR A 156 6.67 -11.25 -15.87
N THR A 157 6.19 -12.47 -16.13
CA THR A 157 4.83 -12.90 -15.76
C THR A 157 4.81 -13.46 -14.34
N PHE A 158 3.81 -13.08 -13.54
CA PHE A 158 3.67 -13.60 -12.18
C PHE A 158 3.44 -15.11 -12.14
N THR A 159 2.74 -15.67 -13.13
CA THR A 159 2.46 -17.10 -13.22
C THR A 159 3.74 -17.90 -13.40
N GLN A 160 4.60 -17.54 -14.37
CA GLN A 160 5.88 -18.22 -14.57
C GLN A 160 6.82 -18.03 -13.39
N ILE A 161 6.78 -16.88 -12.72
CA ILE A 161 7.55 -16.66 -11.49
C ILE A 161 7.07 -17.59 -10.37
N SER A 162 5.76 -17.76 -10.19
CA SER A 162 5.23 -18.71 -9.20
C SER A 162 5.62 -20.15 -9.52
N GLU A 163 5.60 -20.55 -10.80
CA GLU A 163 6.00 -21.89 -11.24
C GLU A 163 7.49 -22.16 -11.01
N SER A 164 8.34 -21.15 -11.23
CA SER A 164 9.79 -21.27 -10.99
C SER A 164 10.15 -21.51 -9.52
N GLN A 165 9.27 -21.10 -8.58
CA GLN A 165 9.46 -21.31 -7.15
C GLN A 165 9.11 -22.72 -6.68
N ASN A 166 8.48 -23.56 -7.52
CA ASN A 166 8.10 -24.93 -7.14
C ASN A 166 9.30 -25.83 -6.86
N LEU A 167 10.45 -25.58 -7.50
CA LEU A 167 11.68 -26.35 -7.30
C LEU A 167 12.43 -25.90 -6.04
N LEU A 168 12.67 -24.60 -5.93
CA LEU A 168 13.30 -23.97 -4.78
C LEU A 168 12.67 -22.61 -4.54
N PHE A 169 12.20 -22.38 -3.31
CA PHE A 169 11.69 -21.07 -2.93
C PHE A 169 12.81 -20.02 -2.98
N PHE A 170 12.53 -18.86 -3.59
CA PHE A 170 13.47 -17.75 -3.67
C PHE A 170 13.91 -17.24 -2.29
N LEU A 171 13.07 -17.42 -1.27
CA LEU A 171 13.35 -17.04 0.11
C LEU A 171 14.55 -17.82 0.70
N TRP A 172 14.70 -19.10 0.36
CA TRP A 172 15.80 -19.92 0.84
C TRP A 172 17.12 -19.62 0.13
N GLY A 173 17.08 -19.34 -1.18
CA GLY A 173 18.28 -18.98 -1.93
C GLY A 173 18.80 -17.57 -1.60
N ASN A 174 17.91 -16.63 -1.29
CA ASN A 174 18.22 -15.19 -1.24
C ASN A 174 17.61 -14.47 -0.03
N SER A 175 17.88 -14.95 1.18
CA SER A 175 17.34 -14.37 2.42
C SER A 175 17.72 -12.89 2.63
N ILE A 176 18.92 -12.48 2.22
CA ILE A 176 19.39 -11.09 2.32
C ILE A 176 18.55 -10.17 1.43
N LEU A 177 18.27 -10.59 0.20
CA LEU A 177 17.44 -9.80 -0.71
C LEU A 177 16.00 -9.69 -0.21
N PHE A 178 15.48 -10.72 0.45
CA PHE A 178 14.18 -10.65 1.11
C PHE A 178 14.13 -9.57 2.21
N ILE A 179 15.19 -9.45 3.02
CA ILE A 179 15.28 -8.40 4.05
C ILE A 179 15.35 -7.02 3.40
N ILE A 180 16.17 -6.85 2.36
CA ILE A 180 16.28 -5.56 1.63
C ILE A 180 14.92 -5.20 1.02
N TRP A 181 14.22 -6.16 0.42
CA TRP A 181 12.87 -5.98 -0.13
C TRP A 181 11.85 -5.58 0.94
N LEU A 182 11.88 -6.22 2.11
CA LEU A 182 11.02 -5.82 3.22
C LEU A 182 11.29 -4.37 3.65
N THR A 183 12.57 -3.97 3.74
CA THR A 183 12.92 -2.59 4.11
C THR A 183 12.50 -1.57 3.06
N SER A 184 12.61 -1.90 1.76
CA SER A 184 12.17 -1.01 0.70
C SER A 184 10.64 -0.86 0.67
N CYS A 185 9.88 -1.95 0.85
CA CYS A 185 8.42 -1.89 0.95
C CYS A 185 7.94 -1.07 2.16
N LEU A 186 8.60 -1.17 3.32
CA LEU A 186 8.29 -0.35 4.50
C LEU A 186 8.56 1.13 4.25
N ALA A 187 9.69 1.44 3.59
CA ALA A 187 10.07 2.81 3.30
C ALA A 187 9.18 3.46 2.22
N GLU A 188 8.78 2.71 1.20
CA GLU A 188 7.87 3.16 0.14
C GLU A 188 6.48 3.47 0.69
N THR A 189 5.99 2.68 1.64
CA THR A 189 4.67 2.88 2.25
C THR A 189 4.64 3.93 3.37
N ASN A 190 5.77 4.61 3.64
CA ASN A 190 5.95 5.52 4.78
C ASN A 190 5.37 4.89 6.07
N ARG A 191 5.82 3.66 6.37
CA ARG A 191 5.48 2.92 7.59
C ARG A 191 6.67 2.83 8.53
N SER A 192 6.38 2.80 9.83
CA SER A 192 7.39 2.79 10.89
C SER A 192 8.43 1.71 10.60
N PRO A 193 9.73 2.04 10.59
CA PRO A 193 10.38 3.22 11.21
C PRO A 193 10.48 4.48 10.33
N PHE A 194 9.96 4.50 9.10
CA PHE A 194 10.22 5.56 8.12
C PHE A 194 9.11 6.65 8.06
N ASP A 195 8.52 7.00 9.20
CA ASP A 195 7.32 7.85 9.32
C ASP A 195 7.61 9.34 9.58
N PHE A 196 8.80 9.84 9.23
CA PHE A 196 9.28 11.18 9.61
C PHE A 196 8.89 12.32 8.66
N ALA A 197 8.04 12.05 7.66
CA ALA A 197 7.69 13.00 6.58
C ALA A 197 6.42 13.80 6.87
#